data_AF-A0A7C5HXU1-F1
#
_entry.id   AF-A0A7C5HXU1-F1
#
_cell.length_a   1.000
_cell.length_b   1.000
_cell.length_c   1.000
_cell.angle_alpha   90.00
_cell.angle_beta   90.00
_cell.angle_gamma   90.00
#
_symmetry.space_group_name_H-M   'P 1'
#
loop_
_entity.id
_entity.type
_entity.pdbx_description
1 polymer ?
#
loop_
_entity_poly.entity_id
_entity_poly.type
_entity_poly.pdbx_seq_one_letter_code
_entity_poly.pdbx_strand_id
1 'polypeptide(L)'
;MKSVRFGVALVVGLFLSFGALGEVRIGALQEGLAHWQEVVARAQAAGLSATAVGYSESGLYREVLLSLFGRASVDLVEVPEGWLPQVLGRLLDLSPYEKDLVAQGVEVYRYAGRAIGVKLPWREDAFCAILARAAGAASALKFLPYLAAAGVPSVVTPAPTGAMPIPLRVGSITIAKSVQDLPGVDGALELFLQAMAQAVPQGLVHALSRVPAPARDAIMRVAAMFGLPLSPDGTSVELVVKTTAGAVPLAAGAEEKAHSATGLSLVRVPLAQLGSFLSSMAGRALVRPPYVPFPLATSEGASLVGAAAFHSQGVTGAGVKVAIIDLGFKGLSASQARGDLPYSVITRDFTGTGIETGYYHGTAVAEIVHDIAPDAALYLIKVGNEVDLDNAVSYCISEGVDIINHSLGWYNTNFYDGTGTICEIARRATSAGILWVQAAGNDAQKHWEGNFSDGDSDGWLDTELVFSASAGDAIILYLTWDAWPQTSDDYDLYLYGPGGDLVASSTKTQGGTEEPTESVSTTAPQSGTYRVRIQRAAGSSRRLELFSIYQEITPRVSSSSIPAPGNLEDALT
;
A
#
# COMPACT_ATOMS: atom_id res chain seq x y z
N MET A 1 -14.71 -55.25 -21.43
CA MET A 1 -15.42 -53.96 -21.29
C MET A 1 -14.35 -52.87 -21.33
N LYS A 2 -13.88 -52.39 -22.50
CA LYS A 2 -14.37 -51.21 -23.29
C LYS A 2 -14.92 -50.11 -22.37
N SER A 3 -14.43 -48.86 -22.29
CA SER A 3 -13.67 -47.98 -23.20
C SER A 3 -13.07 -46.79 -22.38
N VAL A 4 -11.81 -46.35 -22.55
CA VAL A 4 -11.23 -45.32 -23.47
C VAL A 4 -11.39 -43.84 -23.05
N ARG A 5 -10.28 -43.12 -23.29
CA ARG A 5 -9.78 -41.73 -23.04
C ARG A 5 -10.56 -40.53 -23.65
N PHE A 6 -10.01 -39.32 -23.35
CA PHE A 6 -10.18 -37.96 -23.94
C PHE A 6 -11.33 -37.13 -23.32
N GLY A 7 -11.26 -35.82 -23.05
CA GLY A 7 -10.37 -34.73 -23.44
C GLY A 7 -11.22 -33.50 -23.87
N VAL A 8 -10.89 -32.30 -23.36
CA VAL A 8 -11.14 -30.95 -23.95
C VAL A 8 -12.54 -30.27 -23.83
N ALA A 9 -12.52 -29.10 -23.15
CA ALA A 9 -13.18 -27.78 -23.33
C ALA A 9 -14.58 -27.57 -23.95
N LEU A 10 -15.39 -26.69 -23.33
CA LEU A 10 -16.19 -25.58 -23.95
C LEU A 10 -16.79 -24.70 -22.82
N VAL A 11 -16.33 -23.45 -22.58
CA VAL A 11 -16.83 -22.14 -23.09
C VAL A 11 -18.33 -21.85 -22.88
N VAL A 12 -18.58 -20.81 -22.06
CA VAL A 12 -19.68 -19.82 -21.94
C VAL A 12 -21.02 -20.08 -22.64
N GLY A 13 -22.12 -19.95 -21.86
CA GLY A 13 -23.47 -19.69 -22.35
C GLY A 13 -24.42 -19.21 -21.23
N LEU A 14 -24.86 -17.94 -21.33
CA LEU A 14 -25.80 -17.25 -20.44
C LEU A 14 -27.22 -17.86 -20.50
N PHE A 15 -27.98 -17.75 -19.39
CA PHE A 15 -29.44 -17.53 -19.23
C PHE A 15 -30.18 -18.46 -18.24
N LEU A 16 -30.80 -17.79 -17.26
CA LEU A 16 -32.11 -18.07 -16.63
C LEU A 16 -32.27 -19.33 -15.78
N SER A 17 -32.07 -19.18 -14.46
CA SER A 17 -32.91 -19.89 -13.49
C SER A 17 -34.07 -18.99 -13.05
N PHE A 18 -35.25 -19.20 -13.65
CA PHE A 18 -36.52 -18.70 -13.15
C PHE A 18 -36.90 -19.47 -11.87
N GLY A 19 -36.33 -19.06 -10.73
CA GLY A 19 -36.98 -19.27 -9.45
C GLY A 19 -38.16 -18.30 -9.35
N ALA A 20 -39.35 -18.78 -8.94
CA ALA A 20 -40.52 -17.93 -8.78
C ALA A 20 -40.19 -16.74 -7.86
N LEU A 21 -40.16 -15.53 -8.43
CA LEU A 21 -39.89 -14.30 -7.71
C LEU A 21 -41.11 -13.99 -6.83
N GLY A 22 -40.88 -13.78 -5.53
CA GLY A 22 -41.92 -13.31 -4.61
C GLY A 22 -42.38 -11.89 -4.99
N GLU A 23 -43.64 -11.59 -4.72
CA GLU A 23 -44.26 -10.28 -4.94
C GLU A 23 -43.57 -9.18 -4.14
N VAL A 24 -43.24 -8.06 -4.80
CA VAL A 24 -42.65 -6.87 -4.17
C VAL A 24 -43.75 -6.02 -3.55
N ARG A 25 -43.71 -5.81 -2.23
CA ARG A 25 -44.67 -4.97 -1.51
C ARG A 25 -44.06 -3.60 -1.23
N ILE A 26 -44.74 -2.54 -1.64
CA ILE A 26 -44.23 -1.17 -1.56
C ILE A 26 -45.10 -0.37 -0.59
N GLY A 27 -44.47 0.19 0.45
CA GLY A 27 -45.09 1.17 1.32
C GLY A 27 -44.83 2.59 0.81
N ALA A 28 -45.87 3.24 0.31
CA ALA A 28 -45.81 4.60 -0.21
C ALA A 28 -46.58 5.57 0.70
N LEU A 29 -46.20 6.86 0.68
CA LEU A 29 -47.05 7.87 1.30
C LEU A 29 -48.33 8.04 0.49
N GLN A 30 -49.46 8.24 1.16
CA GLN A 30 -50.78 8.30 0.51
C GLN A 30 -50.84 9.36 -0.61
N GLU A 31 -50.10 10.46 -0.46
CA GLU A 31 -49.97 11.54 -1.44
C GLU A 31 -49.16 11.16 -2.69
N GLY A 32 -48.21 10.24 -2.58
CA GLY A 32 -47.37 9.75 -3.67
C GLY A 32 -47.87 8.47 -4.34
N LEU A 33 -48.95 7.85 -3.81
CA LEU A 33 -49.40 6.52 -4.21
C LEU A 33 -49.71 6.38 -5.72
N ALA A 34 -50.24 7.44 -6.35
CA ALA A 34 -50.56 7.41 -7.78
C ALA A 34 -49.30 7.20 -8.65
N HIS A 35 -48.19 7.88 -8.35
CA HIS A 35 -46.92 7.70 -9.05
C HIS A 35 -46.35 6.30 -8.84
N TRP A 36 -46.48 5.76 -7.62
CA TRP A 36 -46.09 4.38 -7.34
C TRP A 36 -46.91 3.34 -8.11
N GLN A 37 -48.21 3.58 -8.30
CA GLN A 37 -49.07 2.69 -9.09
C GLN A 37 -48.67 2.68 -10.58
N GLU A 38 -48.23 3.81 -11.13
CA GLU A 38 -47.68 3.87 -12.50
C GLU A 38 -46.40 3.04 -12.63
N VAL A 39 -45.49 3.15 -11.64
CA VAL A 39 -44.25 2.37 -11.63
C VAL A 39 -44.53 0.87 -11.48
N VAL A 40 -45.48 0.51 -10.61
CA VAL A 40 -45.95 -0.88 -10.46
C VAL A 40 -46.52 -1.41 -11.77
N ALA A 41 -47.34 -0.64 -12.48
CA ALA A 41 -47.87 -1.06 -13.77
C ALA A 41 -46.76 -1.30 -14.81
N ARG A 42 -45.72 -0.46 -14.84
CA ARG A 42 -44.54 -0.68 -15.69
C ARG A 42 -43.79 -1.96 -15.34
N ALA A 43 -43.56 -2.21 -14.05
CA ALA A 43 -42.88 -3.42 -13.58
C ALA A 43 -43.68 -4.69 -13.86
N GLN A 44 -45.01 -4.65 -13.65
CA GLN A 44 -45.91 -5.76 -13.95
C GLN A 44 -45.99 -6.08 -15.44
N ALA A 45 -45.99 -5.05 -16.31
CA ALA A 45 -45.91 -5.24 -17.75
C ALA A 45 -44.61 -5.94 -18.19
N ALA A 46 -43.54 -5.80 -17.40
CA ALA A 46 -42.26 -6.48 -17.59
C ALA A 46 -42.13 -7.81 -16.83
N GLY A 47 -43.22 -8.31 -16.23
CA GLY A 47 -43.27 -9.64 -15.60
C GLY A 47 -42.87 -9.68 -14.12
N LEU A 48 -42.71 -8.53 -13.44
CA LEU A 48 -42.49 -8.47 -12.00
C LEU A 48 -43.81 -8.29 -11.24
N SER A 49 -44.13 -9.20 -10.32
CA SER A 49 -45.27 -9.01 -9.41
C SER A 49 -44.93 -7.97 -8.35
N ALA A 50 -45.69 -6.88 -8.30
CA ALA A 50 -45.51 -5.81 -7.32
C ALA A 50 -46.86 -5.18 -6.94
N THR A 51 -46.95 -4.66 -5.72
CA THR A 51 -48.11 -3.91 -5.21
C THR A 51 -47.64 -2.69 -4.42
N ALA A 52 -48.37 -1.58 -4.53
CA ALA A 52 -48.15 -0.39 -3.72
C ALA A 52 -49.35 -0.13 -2.81
N VAL A 53 -49.08 0.08 -1.52
CA VAL A 53 -50.09 0.42 -0.50
C VAL A 53 -49.76 1.80 0.05
N GLY A 54 -50.79 2.66 0.09
CA GLY A 54 -50.68 4.01 0.66
C GLY A 54 -50.82 4.00 2.18
N TYR A 55 -49.98 4.78 2.85
CA TYR A 55 -49.98 4.96 4.30
C TYR A 55 -50.03 6.44 4.66
N SER A 56 -50.55 6.78 5.84
CA SER A 56 -50.22 8.06 6.47
C SER A 56 -48.72 8.08 6.83
N GLU A 57 -48.11 9.26 6.92
CA GLU A 57 -46.69 9.38 7.28
C GLU A 57 -46.35 8.66 8.60
N SER A 58 -47.18 8.85 9.63
CA SER A 58 -47.04 8.16 10.92
C SER A 58 -47.25 6.65 10.83
N GLY A 59 -48.10 6.18 9.90
CA GLY A 59 -48.34 4.78 9.63
C GLY A 59 -47.12 4.13 8.98
N LEU A 60 -46.58 4.77 7.93
CA LEU A 60 -45.42 4.28 7.20
C LEU A 60 -44.15 4.29 8.07
N TYR A 61 -43.94 5.37 8.84
CA TYR A 61 -42.84 5.47 9.79
C TYR A 61 -42.87 4.32 10.81
N ARG A 62 -44.06 3.97 11.31
CA ARG A 62 -44.24 2.85 12.25
C ARG A 62 -43.89 1.51 11.60
N GLU A 63 -44.29 1.27 10.34
CA GLU A 63 -43.91 0.04 9.61
C GLU A 63 -42.38 -0.08 9.47
N VAL A 64 -41.70 1.03 9.12
CA VAL A 64 -40.24 1.07 9.07
C VAL A 64 -39.64 0.72 10.43
N LEU A 65 -40.11 1.35 11.51
CA LEU A 65 -39.60 1.09 12.87
C LEU A 65 -39.83 -0.36 13.34
N LEU A 66 -41.00 -0.94 13.06
CA LEU A 66 -41.38 -2.29 13.50
C LEU A 66 -40.60 -3.40 12.79
N SER A 67 -39.97 -3.11 11.65
CA SER A 67 -39.11 -4.07 10.92
C SER A 67 -37.92 -4.60 11.76
N LEU A 68 -37.60 -3.97 12.88
CA LEU A 68 -36.59 -4.43 13.84
C LEU A 68 -36.93 -5.76 14.53
N PHE A 69 -38.22 -6.03 14.77
CA PHE A 69 -38.68 -7.14 15.63
C PHE A 69 -39.21 -8.35 14.86
N GLY A 70 -39.14 -8.35 13.52
CA GLY A 70 -39.68 -9.42 12.69
C GLY A 70 -39.40 -9.24 11.20
N ARG A 71 -40.03 -10.05 10.34
CA ARG A 71 -40.01 -9.85 8.88
C ARG A 71 -40.81 -8.60 8.53
N ALA A 72 -40.28 -7.78 7.62
CA ALA A 72 -40.97 -6.58 7.19
C ALA A 72 -42.27 -6.92 6.42
N SER A 73 -43.32 -6.14 6.70
CA SER A 73 -44.63 -6.18 6.04
C SER A 73 -44.58 -5.63 4.61
N VAL A 74 -43.58 -4.79 4.32
CA VAL A 74 -43.25 -4.21 3.02
C VAL A 74 -41.77 -4.42 2.72
N ASP A 75 -41.41 -4.42 1.44
CA ASP A 75 -40.04 -4.67 0.96
C ASP A 75 -39.36 -3.37 0.53
N LEU A 76 -40.09 -2.47 -0.14
CA LEU A 76 -39.68 -1.12 -0.51
C LEU A 76 -40.47 -0.07 0.28
N VAL A 77 -39.83 1.05 0.61
CA VAL A 77 -40.46 2.16 1.33
C VAL A 77 -40.06 3.50 0.73
N GLU A 78 -41.04 4.39 0.59
CA GLU A 78 -40.80 5.83 0.41
C GLU A 78 -40.39 6.46 1.75
N VAL A 79 -39.17 6.99 1.82
CA VAL A 79 -38.55 7.54 3.02
C VAL A 79 -38.36 9.04 2.84
N PRO A 80 -39.13 9.89 3.53
CA PRO A 80 -38.83 11.32 3.66
C PRO A 80 -37.44 11.56 4.25
N GLU A 81 -36.70 12.53 3.72
CA GLU A 81 -35.34 12.85 4.19
C GLU A 81 -35.30 13.21 5.68
N GLY A 82 -36.35 13.84 6.19
CA GLY A 82 -36.49 14.22 7.61
C GLY A 82 -36.50 13.04 8.59
N TRP A 83 -36.60 11.79 8.10
CA TRP A 83 -36.49 10.58 8.92
C TRP A 83 -35.04 10.12 9.12
N LEU A 84 -34.08 10.73 8.44
CA LEU A 84 -32.66 10.50 8.65
C LEU A 84 -32.13 11.38 9.78
N PRO A 85 -31.25 10.85 10.66
CA PRO A 85 -30.64 9.51 10.60
C PRO A 85 -31.46 8.39 11.28
N GLN A 86 -32.64 8.69 11.82
CA GLN A 86 -33.38 7.83 12.74
C GLN A 86 -33.70 6.47 12.14
N VAL A 87 -33.98 6.38 10.83
CA VAL A 87 -34.31 5.13 10.14
C VAL A 87 -33.12 4.45 9.45
N LEU A 88 -31.93 5.08 9.42
CA LEU A 88 -30.78 4.63 8.63
C LEU A 88 -30.40 3.16 8.88
N GLY A 89 -30.38 2.72 10.15
CA GLY A 89 -30.05 1.34 10.51
C GLY A 89 -31.09 0.28 10.10
N ARG A 90 -32.18 0.68 9.46
CA ARG A 90 -33.27 -0.19 8.98
C ARG A 90 -33.29 -0.33 7.46
N LEU A 91 -32.45 0.44 6.76
CA LEU A 91 -32.35 0.45 5.32
C LEU A 91 -31.24 -0.51 4.88
N LEU A 92 -31.47 -1.22 3.79
CA LEU A 92 -30.47 -2.06 3.15
C LEU A 92 -29.39 -1.16 2.55
N ASP A 93 -28.14 -1.55 2.73
CA ASP A 93 -27.02 -0.90 2.06
C ASP A 93 -27.07 -1.26 0.56
N LEU A 94 -27.31 -0.27 -0.27
CA LEU A 94 -27.35 -0.42 -1.73
C LEU A 94 -26.00 -0.14 -2.38
N SER A 95 -24.97 0.21 -1.60
CA SER A 95 -23.63 0.51 -2.14
C SER A 95 -23.06 -0.66 -2.98
N PRO A 96 -23.29 -1.95 -2.64
CA PRO A 96 -22.89 -3.07 -3.49
C PRO A 96 -23.59 -3.14 -4.86
N TYR A 97 -24.75 -2.50 -5.00
CA TYR A 97 -25.60 -2.58 -6.21
C TYR A 97 -25.66 -1.25 -6.98
N GLU A 98 -25.01 -0.20 -6.47
CA GLU A 98 -25.12 1.15 -6.99
C GLU A 98 -24.67 1.25 -8.46
N LYS A 99 -23.60 0.53 -8.85
CA LYS A 99 -23.11 0.50 -10.22
C LYS A 99 -24.18 -0.03 -11.19
N ASP A 100 -24.86 -1.11 -10.83
CA ASP A 100 -25.90 -1.72 -11.64
C ASP A 100 -27.16 -0.85 -11.71
N LEU A 101 -27.52 -0.23 -10.58
CA LEU A 101 -28.67 0.68 -10.48
C LEU A 101 -28.45 1.94 -11.34
N VAL A 102 -27.28 2.57 -11.25
CA VAL A 102 -26.93 3.73 -12.09
C VAL A 102 -26.89 3.35 -13.56
N ALA A 103 -26.34 2.18 -13.92
CA ALA A 103 -26.33 1.67 -15.29
C ALA A 103 -27.76 1.42 -15.83
N GLN A 104 -28.70 1.11 -14.94
CA GLN A 104 -30.11 0.92 -15.25
C GLN A 104 -30.92 2.24 -15.23
N GLY A 105 -30.23 3.38 -15.13
CA GLY A 105 -30.82 4.71 -15.31
C GLY A 105 -31.48 5.31 -14.07
N VAL A 106 -31.24 4.74 -12.89
CA VAL A 106 -31.77 5.29 -11.63
C VAL A 106 -30.72 6.09 -10.86
N GLU A 107 -31.14 7.21 -10.29
CA GLU A 107 -30.28 8.06 -9.48
C GLU A 107 -30.26 7.57 -8.04
N VAL A 108 -29.08 7.21 -7.53
CA VAL A 108 -28.94 6.64 -6.18
C VAL A 108 -28.93 7.73 -5.11
N TYR A 109 -29.70 7.51 -4.04
CA TYR A 109 -29.74 8.39 -2.88
C TYR A 109 -28.64 8.01 -1.88
N ARG A 110 -27.77 8.97 -1.58
CA ARG A 110 -26.63 8.79 -0.66
C ARG A 110 -26.83 9.56 0.63
N TYR A 111 -26.49 8.92 1.74
CA TYR A 111 -26.41 9.55 3.04
C TYR A 111 -25.16 9.06 3.77
N ALA A 112 -24.35 10.00 4.27
CA ALA A 112 -23.08 9.70 4.95
C ALA A 112 -22.14 8.76 4.16
N GLY A 113 -22.09 8.91 2.83
CA GLY A 113 -21.22 8.14 1.93
C GLY A 113 -21.76 6.77 1.51
N ARG A 114 -22.88 6.31 2.05
CA ARG A 114 -23.52 5.02 1.69
C ARG A 114 -24.70 5.26 0.77
N ALA A 115 -24.86 4.41 -0.24
CA ALA A 115 -26.09 4.34 -1.01
C ALA A 115 -27.16 3.66 -0.16
N ILE A 116 -28.19 4.40 0.22
CA ILE A 116 -29.25 3.91 1.13
C ILE A 116 -30.61 3.84 0.45
N GLY A 117 -30.69 4.24 -0.83
CA GLY A 117 -31.90 4.25 -1.61
C GLY A 117 -31.70 4.79 -3.02
N VAL A 118 -32.80 5.08 -3.71
CA VAL A 118 -32.88 5.63 -5.06
C VAL A 118 -33.79 6.86 -5.01
N LYS A 119 -33.40 7.96 -5.67
CA LYS A 119 -34.22 9.18 -5.74
C LYS A 119 -35.53 8.94 -6.47
N LEU A 120 -36.58 9.62 -6.02
CA LEU A 120 -37.88 9.58 -6.68
C LEU A 120 -37.94 10.72 -7.72
N PRO A 121 -38.17 10.44 -9.01
CA PRO A 121 -38.21 11.49 -10.04
C PRO A 121 -39.30 12.55 -9.83
N TRP A 122 -40.34 12.21 -9.07
CA TRP A 122 -41.49 13.07 -8.79
C TRP A 122 -41.42 13.76 -7.43
N ARG A 123 -40.36 13.51 -6.64
CA ARG A 123 -40.27 13.99 -5.26
C ARG A 123 -38.82 14.13 -4.79
N GLU A 124 -38.42 15.36 -4.44
CA GLU A 124 -37.03 15.68 -4.03
C GLU A 124 -36.78 15.50 -2.53
N ASP A 125 -37.82 15.60 -1.68
CA ASP A 125 -37.74 15.50 -0.21
C ASP A 125 -37.91 14.05 0.31
N ALA A 126 -37.86 13.06 -0.58
CA ALA A 126 -37.95 11.65 -0.25
C ALA A 126 -37.20 10.76 -1.24
N PHE A 127 -36.89 9.54 -0.82
CA PHE A 127 -36.24 8.54 -1.65
C PHE A 127 -36.86 7.15 -1.43
N CYS A 128 -36.67 6.24 -2.39
CA CYS A 128 -37.05 4.84 -2.26
C CYS A 128 -35.93 4.05 -1.59
N ALA A 129 -36.23 3.29 -0.53
CA ALA A 129 -35.27 2.41 0.13
C ALA A 129 -35.79 0.98 0.24
N ILE A 130 -34.88 0.01 0.28
CA ILE A 130 -35.20 -1.38 0.63
C ILE A 130 -35.04 -1.55 2.14
N LEU A 131 -35.98 -2.19 2.82
CA LEU A 131 -35.81 -2.52 4.24
C LEU A 131 -34.79 -3.66 4.42
N ALA A 132 -33.84 -3.51 5.34
CA ALA A 132 -32.74 -4.46 5.55
C ALA A 132 -33.20 -5.90 5.90
N ARG A 133 -34.43 -6.04 6.43
CA ARG A 133 -35.05 -7.33 6.80
C ARG A 133 -36.25 -7.71 5.90
N ALA A 134 -36.33 -7.13 4.69
CA ALA A 134 -37.33 -7.47 3.70
C ALA A 134 -37.18 -8.91 3.21
N ALA A 135 -38.28 -9.67 3.18
CA ALA A 135 -38.25 -11.05 2.67
C ALA A 135 -38.08 -11.09 1.14
N GLY A 136 -38.53 -10.03 0.46
CA GLY A 136 -38.42 -9.87 -0.99
C GLY A 136 -37.25 -8.99 -1.44
N ALA A 137 -36.18 -8.80 -0.66
CA ALA A 137 -35.09 -7.85 -0.97
C ALA A 137 -34.49 -8.03 -2.38
N ALA A 138 -34.31 -9.27 -2.85
CA ALA A 138 -33.81 -9.57 -4.19
C ALA A 138 -34.80 -9.16 -5.31
N SER A 139 -36.11 -9.37 -5.08
CA SER A 139 -37.15 -8.89 -6.01
C SER A 139 -37.27 -7.37 -5.98
N ALA A 140 -37.14 -6.76 -4.79
CA ALA A 140 -37.16 -5.31 -4.59
C ALA A 140 -35.99 -4.63 -5.30
N LEU A 141 -34.79 -5.22 -5.27
CA LEU A 141 -33.63 -4.70 -6.00
C LEU A 141 -33.88 -4.68 -7.52
N LYS A 142 -34.50 -5.74 -8.07
CA LYS A 142 -34.91 -5.81 -9.49
C LYS A 142 -36.01 -4.82 -9.86
N PHE A 143 -36.75 -4.30 -8.87
CA PHE A 143 -37.81 -3.31 -9.08
C PHE A 143 -37.27 -1.88 -9.16
N LEU A 144 -36.17 -1.55 -8.48
CA LEU A 144 -35.63 -0.19 -8.44
C LEU A 144 -35.46 0.47 -9.83
N PRO A 145 -34.99 -0.22 -10.89
CA PRO A 145 -34.84 0.37 -12.24
C PRO A 145 -36.08 1.00 -12.85
N TYR A 146 -37.27 0.51 -12.47
CA TYR A 146 -38.54 1.03 -13.00
C TYR A 146 -38.86 2.44 -12.47
N LEU A 147 -38.08 2.93 -11.48
CA LEU A 147 -38.10 4.30 -11.00
C LEU A 147 -37.38 5.30 -11.91
N ALA A 148 -36.63 4.85 -12.93
CA ALA A 148 -35.95 5.76 -13.86
C ALA A 148 -36.97 6.62 -14.64
N ALA A 149 -36.67 7.91 -14.82
CA ALA A 149 -37.56 8.84 -15.53
C ALA A 149 -37.75 8.40 -16.99
N ALA A 150 -39.00 8.25 -17.42
CA ALA A 150 -39.31 7.85 -18.77
C ALA A 150 -38.84 8.92 -19.79
N GLY A 151 -37.81 8.62 -20.58
CA GLY A 151 -37.61 9.26 -21.89
C GLY A 151 -36.45 10.27 -22.06
N VAL A 152 -35.29 10.10 -21.43
CA VAL A 152 -34.07 10.83 -21.84
C VAL A 152 -33.10 9.88 -22.55
N PRO A 153 -32.74 10.12 -23.82
CA PRO A 153 -31.76 9.30 -24.54
C PRO A 153 -30.42 9.35 -23.83
N SER A 154 -29.84 8.18 -23.58
CA SER A 154 -28.51 8.01 -23.02
C SER A 154 -27.49 8.75 -23.86
N VAL A 155 -27.02 9.90 -23.36
CA VAL A 155 -25.68 10.34 -23.67
C VAL A 155 -24.79 9.30 -23.01
N VAL A 156 -24.28 8.37 -23.81
CA VAL A 156 -23.20 7.47 -23.40
C VAL A 156 -21.98 8.36 -23.23
N THR A 157 -21.84 8.94 -22.04
CA THR A 157 -20.53 9.30 -21.52
C THR A 157 -19.81 7.96 -21.32
N PRO A 158 -18.61 7.74 -21.87
CA PRO A 158 -17.86 6.53 -21.60
C PRO A 158 -17.77 6.33 -20.09
N ALA A 159 -18.00 5.10 -19.62
CA ALA A 159 -17.72 4.74 -18.24
C ALA A 159 -16.29 5.19 -17.89
N PRO A 160 -16.01 5.71 -16.68
CA PRO A 160 -14.65 5.69 -16.20
C PRO A 160 -14.23 4.22 -16.20
N THR A 161 -13.32 3.86 -17.10
CA THR A 161 -12.62 2.58 -17.18
C THR A 161 -11.58 2.41 -16.07
N GLY A 162 -11.65 3.27 -15.04
CA GLY A 162 -10.71 3.35 -13.94
C GLY A 162 -11.30 2.76 -12.68
N ALA A 163 -10.42 2.18 -11.88
CA ALA A 163 -10.77 1.68 -10.57
C ALA A 163 -11.16 2.83 -9.62
N MET A 164 -12.17 2.62 -8.78
CA MET A 164 -12.59 3.63 -7.81
C MET A 164 -11.73 3.52 -6.54
N PRO A 165 -10.98 4.57 -6.15
CA PRO A 165 -10.14 4.53 -4.95
C PRO A 165 -10.99 4.34 -3.69
N ILE A 166 -10.54 3.47 -2.78
CA ILE A 166 -11.24 3.23 -1.50
C ILE A 166 -10.59 4.07 -0.40
N PRO A 167 -11.29 5.07 0.17
CA PRO A 167 -10.70 5.93 1.18
C PRO A 167 -10.48 5.18 2.51
N LEU A 168 -9.30 5.33 3.09
CA LEU A 168 -8.98 4.87 4.44
C LEU A 168 -9.17 6.00 5.45
N ARG A 169 -9.82 5.72 6.59
CA ARG A 169 -9.94 6.66 7.70
C ARG A 169 -8.92 6.37 8.79
N VAL A 170 -8.12 7.38 9.14
CA VAL A 170 -7.18 7.37 10.26
C VAL A 170 -7.56 8.50 11.22
N GLY A 171 -8.37 8.18 12.23
CA GLY A 171 -8.94 9.21 13.10
C GLY A 171 -9.83 10.19 12.31
N SER A 172 -9.46 11.47 12.31
CA SER A 172 -10.13 12.52 11.53
C SER A 172 -9.62 12.66 10.09
N ILE A 173 -8.53 11.98 9.73
CA ILE A 173 -7.90 12.08 8.42
C ILE A 173 -8.50 11.02 7.50
N THR A 174 -8.88 11.43 6.29
CA THR A 174 -9.24 10.52 5.21
C THR A 174 -8.08 10.48 4.22
N ILE A 175 -7.46 9.31 4.08
CA ILE A 175 -6.46 9.02 3.06
C ILE A 175 -7.22 8.53 1.84
N ALA A 176 -7.10 9.27 0.75
CA ALA A 176 -7.60 8.91 -0.57
C ALA A 176 -6.61 9.44 -1.59
N LYS A 177 -6.60 8.88 -2.79
CA LYS A 177 -5.73 9.28 -3.89
C LYS A 177 -5.63 10.81 -3.99
N SER A 178 -4.40 11.30 -4.05
CA SER A 178 -4.11 12.73 -4.00
C SER A 178 -4.74 13.43 -5.21
N VAL A 179 -5.27 14.63 -4.98
CA VAL A 179 -5.71 15.53 -6.08
C VAL A 179 -4.50 16.23 -6.71
N GLN A 180 -3.40 16.31 -5.97
CA GLN A 180 -2.13 16.86 -6.41
C GLN A 180 -1.29 15.75 -7.06
N ASP A 181 -0.61 16.10 -8.15
CA ASP A 181 0.33 15.25 -8.89
C ASP A 181 1.48 16.14 -9.36
N LEU A 182 2.43 16.40 -8.46
CA LEU A 182 3.63 17.19 -8.70
C LEU A 182 4.67 16.32 -9.41
N PRO A 183 5.05 16.64 -10.66
CA PRO A 183 5.96 15.78 -11.42
C PRO A 183 7.28 15.52 -10.67
N GLY A 184 7.62 14.25 -10.48
CA GLY A 184 8.85 13.81 -9.83
C GLY A 184 8.80 13.84 -8.30
N VAL A 185 7.65 14.11 -7.70
CA VAL A 185 7.44 14.00 -6.25
C VAL A 185 6.72 12.68 -5.97
N ASP A 186 7.27 11.87 -5.07
CA ASP A 186 6.58 10.63 -4.64
C ASP A 186 5.23 10.98 -3.99
N GLY A 187 4.15 10.35 -4.49
CA GLY A 187 2.79 10.60 -4.04
C GLY A 187 2.55 10.38 -2.54
N ALA A 188 3.43 9.66 -1.82
CA ALA A 188 3.39 9.55 -0.36
C ALA A 188 3.50 10.93 0.32
N LEU A 189 4.34 11.80 -0.24
CA LEU A 189 4.57 13.14 0.27
C LEU A 189 3.35 14.04 0.05
N GLU A 190 2.64 13.84 -1.07
CA GLU A 190 1.41 14.54 -1.38
C GLU A 190 0.25 14.09 -0.49
N LEU A 191 0.09 12.77 -0.31
CA LEU A 191 -0.86 12.19 0.63
C LEU A 191 -0.60 12.66 2.07
N PHE A 192 0.68 12.79 2.45
CA PHE A 192 1.06 13.32 3.76
C PHE A 192 0.76 14.82 3.92
N LEU A 193 1.00 15.63 2.89
CA LEU A 193 0.58 17.04 2.88
C LEU A 193 -0.94 17.17 3.02
N GLN A 194 -1.69 16.37 2.29
CA GLN A 194 -3.16 16.34 2.39
C GLN A 194 -3.62 15.92 3.79
N ALA A 195 -2.95 14.94 4.41
CA ALA A 195 -3.22 14.52 5.77
C ALA A 195 -2.95 15.64 6.80
N MET A 196 -1.83 16.36 6.68
CA MET A 196 -1.52 17.50 7.54
C MET A 196 -2.53 18.64 7.37
N ALA A 197 -2.95 18.94 6.14
CA ALA A 197 -3.96 19.96 5.86
C ALA A 197 -5.34 19.62 6.46
N GLN A 198 -5.75 18.35 6.42
CA GLN A 198 -6.98 17.90 7.08
C GLN A 198 -6.90 18.00 8.61
N ALA A 199 -5.74 17.66 9.17
CA ALA A 199 -5.52 17.69 10.61
C ALA A 199 -5.38 19.12 11.18
N VAL A 200 -4.86 20.06 10.40
CA VAL A 200 -4.66 21.47 10.78
C VAL A 200 -5.19 22.41 9.67
N PRO A 201 -6.52 22.56 9.53
CA PRO A 201 -7.11 23.29 8.39
C PRO A 201 -6.82 24.80 8.35
N GLN A 202 -6.45 25.40 9.47
CA GLN A 202 -6.27 26.86 9.64
C GLN A 202 -4.82 27.25 9.95
N GLY A 203 -3.84 26.47 9.51
CA GLY A 203 -2.43 26.82 9.75
C GLY A 203 -1.41 25.82 9.20
N LEU A 204 -0.15 26.10 9.48
CA LEU A 204 0.98 25.23 9.12
C LEU A 204 1.40 24.38 10.31
N VAL A 205 1.83 23.14 10.04
CA VAL A 205 2.42 22.25 11.04
C VAL A 205 3.88 22.63 11.26
N HIS A 206 4.16 23.54 12.19
CA HIS A 206 5.53 23.89 12.56
C HIS A 206 6.20 22.84 13.45
N ALA A 207 5.43 22.18 14.31
CA ALA A 207 5.88 21.12 15.19
C ALA A 207 4.71 20.24 15.57
N LEU A 208 4.86 18.92 15.45
CA LEU A 208 3.84 17.94 15.83
C LEU A 208 3.49 18.01 17.32
N SER A 209 4.44 18.42 18.16
CA SER A 209 4.21 18.65 19.60
C SER A 209 3.18 19.75 19.90
N ARG A 210 2.91 20.64 18.94
CA ARG A 210 1.90 21.72 19.05
C ARG A 210 0.54 21.33 18.48
N VAL A 211 0.44 20.20 17.79
CA VAL A 211 -0.81 19.68 17.23
C VAL A 211 -1.59 18.94 18.32
N PRO A 212 -2.92 19.10 18.43
CA PRO A 212 -3.74 18.35 19.39
C PRO A 212 -3.52 16.83 19.26
N ALA A 213 -3.43 16.13 20.39
CA ALA A 213 -3.02 14.72 20.43
C ALA A 213 -3.76 13.80 19.43
N PRO A 214 -5.10 13.85 19.28
CA PRO A 214 -5.78 12.99 18.31
C PRO A 214 -5.36 13.23 16.85
N ALA A 215 -5.17 14.51 16.47
CA ALA A 215 -4.75 14.90 15.13
C ALA A 215 -3.25 14.59 14.92
N ARG A 216 -2.42 14.83 15.93
CA ARG A 216 -0.99 14.49 15.92
C ARG A 216 -0.80 12.99 15.73
N ASP A 217 -1.50 12.17 16.51
CA ASP A 217 -1.38 10.72 16.45
C ASP A 217 -1.87 10.18 15.10
N ALA A 218 -2.89 10.81 14.50
CA ALA A 218 -3.32 10.50 13.14
C ALA A 218 -2.23 10.85 12.10
N ILE A 219 -1.64 12.06 12.15
CA ILE A 219 -0.53 12.46 11.26
C ILE A 219 0.64 11.48 11.39
N MET A 220 1.04 11.12 12.62
CA MET A 220 2.13 10.19 12.87
C MET A 220 1.84 8.79 12.32
N ARG A 221 0.58 8.31 12.40
CA ARG A 221 0.16 7.06 11.77
C ARG A 221 0.23 7.12 10.25
N VAL A 222 -0.16 8.23 9.62
CA VAL A 222 -0.03 8.41 8.17
C VAL A 222 1.45 8.43 7.76
N ALA A 223 2.29 9.17 8.48
CA ALA A 223 3.73 9.19 8.23
C ALA A 223 4.36 7.80 8.34
N ALA A 224 4.04 7.06 9.41
CA ALA A 224 4.52 5.70 9.61
C ALA A 224 4.05 4.75 8.49
N MET A 225 2.81 4.92 8.02
CA MET A 225 2.23 4.10 6.94
C MET A 225 3.03 4.18 5.65
N PHE A 226 3.52 5.36 5.31
CA PHE A 226 4.34 5.62 4.12
C PHE A 226 5.86 5.63 4.41
N GLY A 227 6.29 5.24 5.62
CA GLY A 227 7.70 5.19 5.98
C GLY A 227 8.41 6.55 6.02
N LEU A 228 7.69 7.65 6.29
CA LEU A 228 8.28 8.99 6.30
C LEU A 228 9.15 9.21 7.55
N PRO A 229 10.45 9.54 7.39
CA PRO A 229 11.35 9.73 8.53
C PRO A 229 11.17 11.13 9.12
N LEU A 230 10.22 11.24 10.06
CA LEU A 230 10.01 12.45 10.83
C LEU A 230 11.15 12.64 11.85
N SER A 231 11.58 13.89 12.03
CA SER A 231 12.59 14.20 13.04
C SER A 231 12.06 13.90 14.45
N PRO A 232 12.93 13.52 15.42
CA PRO A 232 12.49 13.17 16.78
C PRO A 232 11.72 14.28 17.51
N ASP A 233 11.99 15.55 17.19
CA ASP A 233 11.28 16.72 17.71
C ASP A 233 9.97 17.03 16.96
N GLY A 234 9.69 16.30 15.88
CA GLY A 234 8.49 16.40 15.06
C GLY A 234 8.37 17.71 14.30
N THR A 235 9.49 18.32 13.88
CA THR A 235 9.51 19.61 13.19
C THR A 235 9.85 19.51 11.71
N SER A 236 10.45 18.39 11.28
CA SER A 236 10.95 18.20 9.92
C SER A 236 10.80 16.75 9.46
N VAL A 237 10.99 16.54 8.16
CA VAL A 237 11.07 15.23 7.50
C VAL A 237 12.36 15.16 6.70
N GLU A 238 13.00 13.98 6.66
CA GLU A 238 14.17 13.74 5.82
C GLU A 238 13.75 13.09 4.49
N LEU A 239 14.27 13.62 3.38
CA LEU A 239 13.92 13.23 2.02
C LEU A 239 15.18 13.05 1.19
N VAL A 240 15.11 12.19 0.17
CA VAL A 240 16.16 12.11 -0.85
C VAL A 240 15.73 12.91 -2.07
N VAL A 241 16.64 13.75 -2.54
CA VAL A 241 16.52 14.53 -3.76
C VAL A 241 17.56 14.02 -4.76
N LYS A 242 17.10 13.55 -5.92
CA LYS A 242 17.95 13.19 -7.06
C LYS A 242 17.69 14.18 -8.18
N THR A 243 18.66 15.03 -8.51
CA THR A 243 18.48 16.04 -9.56
C THR A 243 18.49 15.38 -10.95
N THR A 244 17.55 15.78 -11.81
CA THR A 244 17.46 15.25 -13.18
C THR A 244 18.10 16.20 -14.20
N ALA A 245 18.30 17.48 -13.84
CA ALA A 245 18.97 18.48 -14.68
C ALA A 245 19.70 19.55 -13.84
N GLY A 246 21.02 19.41 -13.70
CA GLY A 246 21.87 20.42 -13.04
C GLY A 246 21.67 20.53 -11.53
N ALA A 247 22.35 21.51 -10.91
CA ALA A 247 22.17 21.80 -9.50
C ALA A 247 20.82 22.51 -9.29
N VAL A 248 19.92 21.89 -8.52
CA VAL A 248 18.66 22.52 -8.10
C VAL A 248 18.88 23.13 -6.71
N PRO A 249 18.83 24.47 -6.55
CA PRO A 249 19.01 25.07 -5.24
C PRO A 249 17.93 24.60 -4.26
N LEU A 250 18.35 24.16 -3.08
CA LEU A 250 17.42 23.87 -2.00
C LEU A 250 16.74 25.17 -1.55
N ALA A 251 15.41 25.15 -1.51
CA ALA A 251 14.57 26.28 -1.13
C ALA A 251 13.80 25.97 0.16
N ALA A 252 12.97 26.90 0.62
CA ALA A 252 11.98 26.65 1.66
C ALA A 252 12.57 26.08 2.97
N GLY A 253 13.72 26.61 3.39
CA GLY A 253 14.39 26.24 4.65
C GLY A 253 14.93 24.81 4.68
N ALA A 254 14.99 24.13 3.53
CA ALA A 254 15.56 22.80 3.42
C ALA A 254 17.09 22.84 3.58
N GLU A 255 17.63 21.85 4.29
CA GLU A 255 19.06 21.73 4.60
C GLU A 255 19.60 20.41 4.04
N GLU A 256 20.65 20.47 3.23
CA GLU A 256 21.37 19.26 2.79
C GLU A 256 22.15 18.67 3.97
N LYS A 257 21.85 17.42 4.31
CA LYS A 257 22.50 16.66 5.38
C LYS A 257 23.69 15.86 4.85
N ALA A 258 23.53 15.30 3.66
CA ALA A 258 24.58 14.55 2.97
C ALA A 258 24.36 14.61 1.46
N HIS A 259 25.45 14.47 0.71
CA HIS A 259 25.45 14.31 -0.73
C HIS A 259 26.30 13.08 -1.06
N SER A 260 25.90 12.34 -2.08
CA SER A 260 26.57 11.11 -2.52
C SER A 260 27.16 11.24 -3.92
N ALA A 261 28.11 10.39 -4.26
CA ALA A 261 28.81 10.45 -5.55
C ALA A 261 27.93 10.02 -6.74
N THR A 262 26.78 9.37 -6.53
CA THR A 262 25.74 9.12 -7.55
C THR A 262 24.73 10.27 -7.71
N GLY A 263 24.94 11.41 -7.03
CA GLY A 263 24.10 12.60 -7.18
C GLY A 263 22.81 12.57 -6.34
N LEU A 264 22.75 11.73 -5.31
CA LEU A 264 21.67 11.75 -4.32
C LEU A 264 22.02 12.73 -3.19
N SER A 265 21.07 13.58 -2.82
CA SER A 265 21.16 14.47 -1.67
C SER A 265 20.13 14.07 -0.62
N LEU A 266 20.59 13.79 0.61
CA LEU A 266 19.73 13.64 1.77
C LEU A 266 19.43 15.04 2.32
N VAL A 267 18.16 15.42 2.37
CA VAL A 267 17.70 16.77 2.68
C VAL A 267 16.70 16.74 3.82
N ARG A 268 16.92 17.58 4.82
CA ARG A 268 15.95 17.83 5.90
C ARG A 268 15.04 18.99 5.51
N VAL A 269 13.73 18.78 5.54
CA VAL A 269 12.73 19.78 5.16
C VAL A 269 11.80 20.07 6.35
N PRO A 270 11.67 21.34 6.79
CA PRO A 270 10.70 21.70 7.83
C PRO A 270 9.26 21.38 7.40
N LEU A 271 8.46 20.78 8.28
CA LEU A 271 7.08 20.36 7.97
C LEU A 271 6.21 21.53 7.50
N ALA A 272 6.37 22.71 8.12
CA ALA A 272 5.65 23.92 7.73
C ALA A 272 6.00 24.43 6.33
N GLN A 273 7.12 23.99 5.76
CA GLN A 273 7.62 24.40 4.45
C GLN A 273 7.63 23.25 3.42
N LEU A 274 7.13 22.07 3.79
CA LEU A 274 7.14 20.90 2.93
C LEU A 274 6.40 21.16 1.60
N GLY A 275 5.21 21.77 1.65
CA GLY A 275 4.43 22.03 0.43
C GLY A 275 5.11 22.97 -0.56
N SER A 276 5.73 24.05 -0.06
CA SER A 276 6.48 24.99 -0.90
C SER A 276 7.78 24.38 -1.42
N PHE A 277 8.45 23.56 -0.60
CA PHE A 277 9.62 22.80 -1.01
C PHE A 277 9.30 21.86 -2.18
N LEU A 278 8.29 20.98 -2.05
CA LEU A 278 7.92 20.04 -3.11
C LEU A 278 7.51 20.76 -4.39
N SER A 279 6.73 21.83 -4.28
CA SER A 279 6.34 22.66 -5.44
C SER A 279 7.54 23.29 -6.14
N SER A 280 8.61 23.62 -5.42
CA SER A 280 9.82 24.19 -6.00
C SER A 280 10.71 23.18 -6.73
N MET A 281 10.57 21.89 -6.37
CA MET A 281 11.31 20.75 -6.92
C MET A 281 10.59 20.07 -8.09
N ALA A 282 9.27 20.18 -8.15
CA ALA A 282 8.44 19.56 -9.18
C ALA A 282 8.97 19.82 -10.59
N GLY A 283 9.14 18.74 -11.36
CA GLY A 283 9.67 18.74 -12.73
C GLY A 283 11.18 18.96 -12.86
N ARG A 284 11.92 19.10 -11.74
CA ARG A 284 13.37 19.40 -11.73
C ARG A 284 14.20 18.37 -10.99
N ALA A 285 13.59 17.63 -10.08
CA ALA A 285 14.22 16.58 -9.32
C ALA A 285 13.22 15.48 -9.00
N LEU A 286 13.75 14.29 -8.72
CA LEU A 286 13.01 13.24 -8.04
C LEU A 286 13.12 13.47 -6.54
N VAL A 287 11.98 13.58 -5.85
CA VAL A 287 11.90 13.79 -4.41
C VAL A 287 11.07 12.68 -3.79
N ARG A 288 11.69 11.88 -2.93
CA ARG A 288 11.05 10.74 -2.29
C ARG A 288 11.56 10.51 -0.87
N PRO A 289 10.88 9.71 -0.04
CA PRO A 289 11.46 9.18 1.18
C PRO A 289 12.75 8.38 0.87
N PRO A 290 13.74 8.36 1.79
CA PRO A 290 14.91 7.52 1.65
C PRO A 290 14.54 6.04 1.58
N TYR A 291 15.31 5.25 0.84
CA TYR A 291 15.19 3.80 0.90
C TYR A 291 15.74 3.28 2.22
N VAL A 292 15.10 2.24 2.76
CA VAL A 292 15.46 1.63 4.04
C VAL A 292 15.89 0.18 3.81
N PRO A 293 17.12 -0.19 4.20
CA PRO A 293 17.54 -1.58 4.17
C PRO A 293 16.98 -2.39 5.34
N PHE A 294 16.98 -3.71 5.18
CA PHE A 294 16.63 -4.66 6.24
C PHE A 294 17.73 -5.70 6.45
N PRO A 295 18.07 -6.05 7.70
CA PRO A 295 18.98 -7.16 7.99
C PRO A 295 18.51 -8.47 7.37
N LEU A 296 19.43 -9.25 6.82
CA LEU A 296 19.19 -10.62 6.37
C LEU A 296 19.69 -11.62 7.42
N ALA A 297 19.77 -12.92 7.11
CA ALA A 297 20.05 -13.94 8.13
C ALA A 297 21.55 -14.00 8.49
N THR A 298 21.84 -14.31 9.76
CA THR A 298 23.16 -14.70 10.25
C THR A 298 23.20 -16.20 10.55
N SER A 299 24.39 -16.82 10.52
CA SER A 299 24.55 -18.26 10.84
C SER A 299 25.91 -18.57 11.46
N GLU A 300 25.97 -19.61 12.30
CA GLU A 300 27.19 -20.08 12.99
C GLU A 300 28.04 -21.04 12.10
N GLY A 301 28.18 -20.68 10.83
CA GLY A 301 28.63 -21.60 9.77
C GLY A 301 30.14 -21.83 9.67
N ALA A 302 30.98 -21.18 10.48
CA ALA A 302 32.44 -21.19 10.29
C ALA A 302 33.06 -22.60 10.32
N SER A 303 32.55 -23.46 11.22
CA SER A 303 32.97 -24.86 11.30
C SER A 303 32.51 -25.72 10.10
N LEU A 304 31.41 -25.33 9.44
CA LEU A 304 30.81 -26.07 8.33
C LEU A 304 31.48 -25.79 6.99
N VAL A 305 32.09 -24.61 6.84
CA VAL A 305 32.79 -24.21 5.60
C VAL A 305 34.28 -24.60 5.57
N GLY A 306 34.74 -25.31 6.60
CA GLY A 306 36.11 -25.85 6.65
C GLY A 306 37.19 -24.80 6.91
N ALA A 307 36.86 -23.65 7.54
CA ALA A 307 37.81 -22.56 7.81
C ALA A 307 39.09 -23.02 8.51
N ALA A 308 38.97 -23.96 9.47
CA ALA A 308 40.11 -24.53 10.18
C ALA A 308 41.16 -25.18 9.24
N ALA A 309 40.75 -25.74 8.10
CA ALA A 309 41.67 -26.31 7.12
C ALA A 309 42.54 -25.22 6.47
N PHE A 310 41.96 -24.05 6.18
CA PHE A 310 42.69 -22.89 5.65
C PHE A 310 43.61 -22.28 6.71
N HIS A 311 43.13 -22.11 7.94
CA HIS A 311 43.94 -21.62 9.05
C HIS A 311 45.15 -22.51 9.32
N SER A 312 44.97 -23.84 9.26
CA SER A 312 46.07 -24.79 9.44
C SER A 312 47.17 -24.67 8.39
N GLN A 313 46.87 -24.05 7.24
CA GLN A 313 47.81 -23.75 6.16
C GLN A 313 48.33 -22.30 6.22
N GLY A 314 47.98 -21.53 7.26
CA GLY A 314 48.35 -20.12 7.41
C GLY A 314 47.53 -19.17 6.55
N VAL A 315 46.41 -19.62 5.96
CA VAL A 315 45.50 -18.77 5.19
C VAL A 315 44.43 -18.23 6.14
N THR A 316 44.65 -17.03 6.64
CA THR A 316 43.85 -16.37 7.71
C THR A 316 43.30 -15.01 7.31
N GLY A 317 43.48 -14.60 6.04
CA GLY A 317 43.05 -13.29 5.54
C GLY A 317 44.07 -12.16 5.72
N ALA A 318 45.30 -12.47 6.16
CA ALA A 318 46.36 -11.48 6.31
C ALA A 318 46.58 -10.65 5.03
N GLY A 319 46.57 -9.32 5.18
CA GLY A 319 46.74 -8.37 4.08
C GLY A 319 45.46 -8.05 3.28
N VAL A 320 44.33 -8.68 3.61
CA VAL A 320 43.02 -8.40 3.00
C VAL A 320 42.23 -7.43 3.88
N LYS A 321 41.57 -6.45 3.26
CA LYS A 321 40.65 -5.52 3.90
C LYS A 321 39.22 -5.91 3.59
N VAL A 322 38.43 -6.14 4.64
CA VAL A 322 37.01 -6.53 4.51
C VAL A 322 36.14 -5.49 5.19
N ALA A 323 35.22 -4.89 4.43
CA ALA A 323 34.20 -4.01 4.96
C ALA A 323 32.89 -4.76 5.19
N ILE A 324 32.33 -4.60 6.39
CA ILE A 324 30.98 -5.04 6.74
C ILE A 324 30.12 -3.78 6.75
N ILE A 325 29.23 -3.65 5.77
CA ILE A 325 28.26 -2.54 5.70
C ILE A 325 26.95 -3.03 6.29
N ASP A 326 26.51 -2.42 7.39
CA ASP A 326 25.34 -2.87 8.15
C ASP A 326 24.55 -1.70 8.78
N LEU A 327 23.44 -2.01 9.45
CA LEU A 327 22.55 -1.04 10.10
C LEU A 327 22.96 -0.67 11.53
N GLY A 328 23.96 -1.36 12.07
CA GLY A 328 24.52 -1.05 13.39
C GLY A 328 25.37 -2.18 13.95
N PHE A 329 26.22 -1.81 14.90
CA PHE A 329 27.16 -2.70 15.58
C PHE A 329 26.91 -2.65 17.08
N LYS A 330 25.64 -2.69 17.50
CA LYS A 330 25.29 -2.74 18.91
C LYS A 330 25.98 -3.95 19.56
N GLY A 331 26.58 -3.75 20.73
CA GLY A 331 27.28 -4.81 21.43
C GLY A 331 28.72 -5.05 20.95
N LEU A 332 29.26 -4.23 20.05
CA LEU A 332 30.65 -4.30 19.62
C LEU A 332 31.63 -4.26 20.80
N SER A 333 31.46 -3.30 21.73
CA SER A 333 32.31 -3.23 22.94
C SER A 333 32.24 -4.51 23.77
N ALA A 334 31.06 -5.15 23.84
CA ALA A 334 30.88 -6.39 24.59
C ALA A 334 31.52 -7.59 23.86
N SER A 335 31.44 -7.64 22.53
CA SER A 335 32.12 -8.62 21.69
C SER A 335 33.64 -8.51 21.85
N GLN A 336 34.18 -7.29 21.79
CA GLN A 336 35.60 -7.03 22.02
C GLN A 336 36.07 -7.40 23.43
N ALA A 337 35.25 -7.15 24.44
CA ALA A 337 35.56 -7.53 25.82
C ALA A 337 35.63 -9.06 26.02
N ARG A 338 34.89 -9.84 25.22
CA ARG A 338 34.94 -11.31 25.25
C ARG A 338 36.03 -11.91 24.36
N GLY A 339 36.57 -11.12 23.43
CA GLY A 339 37.59 -11.55 22.48
C GLY A 339 37.03 -12.10 21.17
N ASP A 340 35.72 -11.95 20.92
CA ASP A 340 35.05 -12.41 19.70
C ASP A 340 35.35 -11.45 18.52
N LEU A 341 35.69 -10.20 18.80
CA LEU A 341 36.19 -9.22 17.83
C LEU A 341 37.43 -8.48 18.38
N PRO A 342 38.39 -8.11 17.53
CA PRO A 342 39.58 -7.39 17.99
C PRO A 342 39.27 -5.90 18.22
N TYR A 343 40.06 -5.25 19.09
CA TYR A 343 40.01 -3.78 19.25
C TYR A 343 40.57 -3.01 18.05
N SER A 344 41.21 -3.71 17.11
CA SER A 344 41.81 -3.13 15.90
C SER A 344 40.82 -2.91 14.75
N VAL A 345 39.53 -3.27 14.92
CA VAL A 345 38.51 -2.98 13.89
C VAL A 345 38.42 -1.47 13.64
N ILE A 346 38.23 -1.09 12.38
CA ILE A 346 38.08 0.30 11.97
C ILE A 346 36.59 0.59 11.87
N THR A 347 36.09 1.64 12.54
CA THR A 347 34.66 1.96 12.53
C THR A 347 34.38 3.22 11.75
N ARG A 348 33.26 3.23 11.00
CA ARG A 348 32.75 4.41 10.31
C ARG A 348 31.24 4.46 10.44
N ASP A 349 30.70 5.56 10.94
CA ASP A 349 29.25 5.76 11.06
C ASP A 349 28.80 6.91 10.14
N PHE A 350 28.08 6.57 9.07
CA PHE A 350 27.51 7.56 8.15
C PHE A 350 26.16 8.12 8.64
N THR A 351 25.52 7.46 9.60
CA THR A 351 24.23 7.91 10.17
C THR A 351 24.39 9.06 11.16
N GLY A 352 25.58 9.20 11.76
CA GLY A 352 25.87 10.18 12.82
C GLY A 352 25.14 9.89 14.14
N THR A 353 24.61 8.68 14.34
CA THR A 353 23.83 8.29 15.52
C THR A 353 24.61 7.44 16.53
N GLY A 354 25.87 7.13 16.24
CA GLY A 354 26.75 6.26 17.01
C GLY A 354 26.83 4.85 16.41
N ILE A 355 28.04 4.28 16.38
CA ILE A 355 28.29 2.96 15.77
C ILE A 355 27.53 1.81 16.46
N GLU A 356 27.40 1.86 17.79
CA GLU A 356 26.73 0.83 18.59
C GLU A 356 25.23 1.07 18.83
N THR A 357 24.61 2.02 18.12
CA THR A 357 23.17 2.23 18.18
C THR A 357 22.46 1.50 17.02
N GLY A 358 21.20 1.14 17.20
CA GLY A 358 20.43 0.36 16.21
C GLY A 358 20.53 -1.14 16.46
N TYR A 359 21.02 -1.88 15.47
CA TYR A 359 20.96 -3.35 15.42
C TYR A 359 22.21 -4.03 15.98
N TYR A 360 22.05 -5.26 16.49
CA TYR A 360 23.16 -6.19 16.82
C TYR A 360 23.69 -6.93 15.59
N HIS A 361 22.98 -6.84 14.46
CA HIS A 361 23.20 -7.66 13.27
C HIS A 361 24.61 -7.50 12.69
N GLY A 362 25.09 -6.26 12.52
CA GLY A 362 26.45 -6.01 12.03
C GLY A 362 27.54 -6.59 12.93
N THR A 363 27.35 -6.59 14.25
CA THR A 363 28.29 -7.23 15.19
C THR A 363 28.36 -8.74 14.96
N ALA A 364 27.20 -9.39 14.82
CA ALA A 364 27.13 -10.84 14.56
C ALA A 364 27.74 -11.20 13.19
N VAL A 365 27.49 -10.40 12.16
CA VAL A 365 28.12 -10.57 10.84
C VAL A 365 29.64 -10.41 10.92
N ALA A 366 30.12 -9.41 11.66
CA ALA A 366 31.54 -9.16 11.84
C ALA A 366 32.24 -10.32 12.59
N GLU A 367 31.61 -10.87 13.63
CA GLU A 367 32.11 -12.05 14.36
C GLU A 367 32.29 -13.24 13.40
N ILE A 368 31.30 -13.52 12.54
CA ILE A 368 31.40 -14.60 11.54
C ILE A 368 32.56 -14.35 10.56
N VAL A 369 32.71 -13.13 10.04
CA VAL A 369 33.82 -12.79 9.13
C VAL A 369 35.17 -12.95 9.84
N HIS A 370 35.25 -12.54 11.11
CA HIS A 370 36.47 -12.69 11.91
C HIS A 370 36.83 -14.15 12.16
N ASP A 371 35.85 -15.00 12.46
CA ASP A 371 36.06 -16.44 12.63
C ASP A 371 36.60 -17.12 11.36
N ILE A 372 36.22 -16.63 10.18
CA ILE A 372 36.74 -17.13 8.89
C ILE A 372 38.12 -16.56 8.57
N ALA A 373 38.31 -15.27 8.78
CA ALA A 373 39.51 -14.53 8.37
C ALA A 373 40.06 -13.69 9.53
N PRO A 374 40.68 -14.32 10.54
CA PRO A 374 41.04 -13.65 11.79
C PRO A 374 42.13 -12.58 11.63
N ASP A 375 42.97 -12.66 10.60
CA ASP A 375 44.04 -11.70 10.34
C ASP A 375 43.66 -10.64 9.28
N ALA A 376 42.42 -10.62 8.82
CA ALA A 376 41.91 -9.58 7.92
C ALA A 376 41.71 -8.25 8.66
N ALA A 377 41.93 -7.13 7.98
CA ALA A 377 41.60 -5.81 8.49
C ALA A 377 40.10 -5.53 8.30
N LEU A 378 39.34 -5.51 9.40
CA LEU A 378 37.88 -5.33 9.35
C LEU A 378 37.49 -3.86 9.46
N TYR A 379 36.64 -3.42 8.54
CA TYR A 379 35.98 -2.12 8.55
C TYR A 379 34.49 -2.33 8.88
N LEU A 380 34.02 -1.79 10.00
CA LEU A 380 32.62 -1.85 10.43
C LEU A 380 31.94 -0.53 10.08
N ILE A 381 31.10 -0.56 9.05
CA ILE A 381 30.53 0.64 8.45
C ILE A 381 29.01 0.65 8.66
N LYS A 382 28.53 1.64 9.40
CA LYS A 382 27.10 1.80 9.67
C LYS A 382 26.46 2.77 8.67
N VAL A 383 25.37 2.31 8.06
CA VAL A 383 24.54 3.06 7.09
C VAL A 383 23.06 3.03 7.52
N GLY A 384 22.27 4.02 7.11
CA GLY A 384 20.83 4.07 7.37
C GLY A 384 19.95 4.14 6.12
N ASN A 385 20.50 4.61 5.00
CA ASN A 385 19.81 4.80 3.73
C ASN A 385 20.78 4.70 2.55
N GLU A 386 20.28 4.85 1.33
CA GLU A 386 21.06 4.71 0.09
C GLU A 386 22.14 5.80 -0.09
N VAL A 387 21.94 7.00 0.49
CA VAL A 387 22.94 8.08 0.46
C VAL A 387 24.13 7.70 1.35
N ASP A 388 23.87 7.12 2.51
CA ASP A 388 24.89 6.56 3.40
C ASP A 388 25.61 5.37 2.75
N LEU A 389 24.86 4.48 2.08
CA LEU A 389 25.44 3.35 1.35
C LEU A 389 26.41 3.82 0.27
N ASP A 390 26.04 4.83 -0.51
CA ASP A 390 26.89 5.33 -1.58
C ASP A 390 28.14 6.08 -1.07
N ASN A 391 28.01 6.74 0.08
CA ASN A 391 29.14 7.32 0.80
C ASN A 391 30.03 6.24 1.43
N ALA A 392 29.47 5.14 1.91
CA ALA A 392 30.21 3.98 2.38
C ALA A 392 31.00 3.33 1.25
N VAL A 393 30.40 3.17 0.06
CA VAL A 393 31.13 2.68 -1.14
C VAL A 393 32.27 3.61 -1.51
N SER A 394 32.06 4.93 -1.48
CA SER A 394 33.13 5.91 -1.73
C SER A 394 34.28 5.76 -0.74
N TYR A 395 33.95 5.55 0.54
CA TYR A 395 34.94 5.32 1.59
C TYR A 395 35.71 4.02 1.38
N CYS A 396 35.03 2.90 1.10
CA CYS A 396 35.66 1.62 0.78
C CYS A 396 36.64 1.72 -0.40
N ILE A 397 36.24 2.42 -1.48
CA ILE A 397 37.12 2.66 -2.63
C ILE A 397 38.35 3.47 -2.21
N SER A 398 38.16 4.54 -1.43
CA SER A 398 39.28 5.38 -0.98
C SER A 398 40.24 4.68 -0.03
N GLU A 399 39.73 3.77 0.80
CA GLU A 399 40.52 2.96 1.73
C GLU A 399 41.18 1.75 1.04
N GLY A 400 40.84 1.48 -0.23
CA GLY A 400 41.30 0.31 -0.96
C GLY A 400 40.83 -0.99 -0.31
N VAL A 401 39.57 -1.05 0.10
CA VAL A 401 38.92 -2.28 0.60
C VAL A 401 38.86 -3.31 -0.52
N ASP A 402 39.18 -4.57 -0.22
CA ASP A 402 39.20 -5.66 -1.20
C ASP A 402 37.83 -6.34 -1.32
N ILE A 403 37.12 -6.48 -0.19
CA ILE A 403 35.84 -7.20 -0.10
C ILE A 403 34.83 -6.36 0.69
N ILE A 404 33.62 -6.21 0.16
CA ILE A 404 32.47 -5.69 0.91
C ILE A 404 31.51 -6.86 1.16
N ASN A 405 31.18 -7.09 2.42
CA ASN A 405 30.04 -7.91 2.82
C ASN A 405 28.85 -7.00 3.11
N HIS A 406 27.75 -7.21 2.39
CA HIS A 406 26.48 -6.49 2.58
C HIS A 406 25.35 -7.47 2.84
N SER A 407 25.06 -7.70 4.12
CA SER A 407 24.04 -8.64 4.58
C SER A 407 22.66 -7.96 4.76
N LEU A 408 22.34 -7.01 3.88
CA LEU A 408 21.12 -6.22 3.91
C LEU A 408 20.33 -6.38 2.60
N GLY A 409 19.00 -6.41 2.69
CA GLY A 409 18.07 -6.42 1.56
C GLY A 409 17.34 -5.08 1.39
N TRP A 410 17.14 -4.67 0.14
CA TRP A 410 16.46 -3.43 -0.25
C TRP A 410 15.26 -3.75 -1.13
N TYR A 411 14.10 -3.20 -0.79
CA TYR A 411 12.81 -3.50 -1.43
C TYR A 411 12.23 -2.25 -2.08
N ASN A 412 11.47 -2.43 -3.16
CA ASN A 412 10.90 -1.34 -3.97
C ASN A 412 11.95 -0.31 -4.40
N THR A 413 13.11 -0.81 -4.86
CA THR A 413 14.19 0.05 -5.42
C THR A 413 14.48 -0.25 -6.90
N ASN A 414 13.82 -1.28 -7.44
CA ASN A 414 13.83 -1.78 -8.81
C ASN A 414 12.72 -2.84 -8.97
N PHE A 415 12.62 -3.45 -10.16
CA PHE A 415 11.77 -4.63 -10.42
C PHE A 415 12.51 -5.95 -10.15
N TYR A 416 13.50 -5.93 -9.25
CA TYR A 416 14.32 -7.08 -8.92
C TYR A 416 15.07 -7.70 -10.13
N ASP A 417 15.48 -6.87 -11.09
CA ASP A 417 16.15 -7.24 -12.35
C ASP A 417 17.64 -6.83 -12.46
N GLY A 418 18.29 -6.48 -11.35
CA GLY A 418 19.70 -6.04 -11.29
C GLY A 418 19.94 -4.58 -11.70
N THR A 419 18.86 -3.81 -11.89
CA THR A 419 18.92 -2.37 -12.18
C THR A 419 18.59 -1.52 -10.95
N GLY A 420 18.52 -0.19 -11.12
CA GLY A 420 18.10 0.74 -10.08
C GLY A 420 19.20 1.18 -9.13
N THR A 421 18.86 2.16 -8.29
CA THR A 421 19.82 2.95 -7.50
C THR A 421 20.74 2.08 -6.62
N ILE A 422 20.18 1.08 -5.92
CA ILE A 422 20.97 0.24 -5.01
C ILE A 422 21.96 -0.64 -5.80
N CYS A 423 21.54 -1.22 -6.93
CA CYS A 423 22.41 -2.01 -7.79
C CYS A 423 23.48 -1.14 -8.46
N GLU A 424 23.18 0.11 -8.83
CA GLU A 424 24.15 1.07 -9.35
C GLU A 424 25.23 1.42 -8.32
N ILE A 425 24.86 1.60 -7.05
CA ILE A 425 25.81 1.85 -5.95
C ILE A 425 26.74 0.64 -5.75
N ALA A 426 26.18 -0.58 -5.69
CA ALA A 426 26.97 -1.81 -5.57
C ALA A 426 27.89 -2.02 -6.79
N ARG A 427 27.38 -1.79 -8.01
CA ARG A 427 28.17 -1.87 -9.26
C ARG A 427 29.33 -0.88 -9.27
N ARG A 428 29.21 0.25 -8.59
CA ARG A 428 30.31 1.21 -8.44
C ARG A 428 31.48 0.64 -7.64
N ALA A 429 31.20 -0.17 -6.61
CA ALA A 429 32.22 -0.87 -5.85
C ALA A 429 32.89 -1.96 -6.71
N THR A 430 32.11 -2.78 -7.41
CA THR A 430 32.65 -3.87 -8.26
C THR A 430 33.47 -3.31 -9.43
N SER A 431 33.03 -2.21 -10.04
CA SER A 431 33.76 -1.50 -11.08
C SER A 431 35.10 -0.91 -10.59
N ALA A 432 35.23 -0.67 -9.29
CA ALA A 432 36.48 -0.24 -8.66
C ALA A 432 37.39 -1.42 -8.25
N GLY A 433 37.00 -2.66 -8.58
CA GLY A 433 37.77 -3.87 -8.28
C GLY A 433 37.49 -4.50 -6.92
N ILE A 434 36.45 -4.04 -6.21
CA ILE A 434 36.05 -4.59 -4.90
C ILE A 434 35.11 -5.77 -5.11
N LEU A 435 35.37 -6.91 -4.46
CA LEU A 435 34.42 -8.03 -4.46
C LEU A 435 33.22 -7.67 -3.57
N TRP A 436 32.02 -7.64 -4.16
CA TRP A 436 30.77 -7.44 -3.42
C TRP A 436 30.12 -8.80 -3.10
N VAL A 437 30.07 -9.15 -1.81
CA VAL A 437 29.41 -10.35 -1.29
C VAL A 437 28.07 -9.95 -0.69
N GLN A 438 27.00 -10.54 -1.19
CA GLN A 438 25.62 -10.12 -0.93
C GLN A 438 24.80 -11.28 -0.39
N ALA A 439 23.95 -11.02 0.61
CA ALA A 439 22.96 -12.02 1.00
C ALA A 439 21.78 -12.06 0.00
N ALA A 440 21.36 -13.27 -0.38
CA ALA A 440 20.31 -13.53 -1.37
C ALA A 440 18.88 -13.17 -0.94
N GLY A 441 18.64 -12.89 0.35
CA GLY A 441 17.31 -12.67 0.91
C GLY A 441 16.73 -13.89 1.63
N ASN A 442 15.67 -13.68 2.41
CA ASN A 442 15.01 -14.70 3.24
C ASN A 442 13.51 -14.81 2.90
N ASP A 443 13.15 -14.50 1.66
CA ASP A 443 11.79 -14.08 1.31
C ASP A 443 11.05 -15.08 0.43
N ALA A 444 11.61 -16.27 0.20
CA ALA A 444 11.04 -17.32 -0.64
C ALA A 444 9.61 -17.74 -0.23
N GLN A 445 9.22 -17.56 1.04
CA GLN A 445 7.86 -17.79 1.54
C GLN A 445 7.03 -16.51 1.69
N LYS A 446 7.65 -15.34 1.56
CA LYS A 446 7.07 -14.00 1.80
C LYS A 446 7.02 -13.15 0.53
N HIS A 447 7.04 -13.82 -0.63
CA HIS A 447 7.08 -13.20 -1.94
C HIS A 447 5.99 -13.76 -2.85
N TRP A 448 5.40 -12.90 -3.66
CA TRP A 448 4.52 -13.26 -4.76
C TRP A 448 4.87 -12.45 -6.01
N GLU A 449 4.79 -13.10 -7.17
CA GLU A 449 5.00 -12.50 -8.48
C GLU A 449 3.91 -12.99 -9.44
N GLY A 450 3.39 -12.10 -10.29
CA GLY A 450 2.40 -12.47 -11.30
C GLY A 450 1.98 -11.33 -12.21
N ASN A 451 1.36 -11.67 -13.34
CA ASN A 451 0.75 -10.66 -14.21
C ASN A 451 -0.54 -10.12 -13.59
N PHE A 452 -0.79 -8.82 -13.75
CA PHE A 452 -2.09 -8.26 -13.43
C PHE A 452 -3.16 -8.79 -14.40
N SER A 453 -4.02 -9.67 -13.89
CA SER A 453 -5.20 -10.20 -14.56
C SER A 453 -6.47 -9.71 -13.87
N ASP A 454 -7.37 -9.17 -14.66
CA ASP A 454 -8.68 -8.62 -14.27
C ASP A 454 -9.71 -9.18 -15.27
N GLY A 455 -10.10 -10.44 -15.05
CA GLY A 455 -10.95 -11.20 -15.94
C GLY A 455 -12.41 -10.76 -15.92
N ASP A 456 -12.85 -10.14 -14.83
CA ASP A 456 -14.22 -9.63 -14.65
C ASP A 456 -14.35 -8.11 -14.89
N SER A 457 -13.24 -7.43 -15.19
CA SER A 457 -13.18 -6.00 -15.50
C SER A 457 -13.68 -5.11 -14.36
N ASP A 458 -13.42 -5.51 -13.12
CA ASP A 458 -13.74 -4.75 -11.92
C ASP A 458 -12.60 -3.80 -11.48
N GLY A 459 -11.44 -3.88 -12.14
CA GLY A 459 -10.26 -3.06 -11.89
C GLY A 459 -9.34 -3.62 -10.80
N TRP A 460 -9.61 -4.80 -10.25
CA TRP A 460 -8.79 -5.46 -9.24
C TRP A 460 -8.03 -6.65 -9.81
N LEU A 461 -6.93 -6.97 -9.13
CA LEU A 461 -6.24 -8.23 -9.36
C LEU A 461 -7.14 -9.40 -8.92
N ASP A 462 -7.39 -10.34 -9.84
CA ASP A 462 -8.19 -11.55 -9.57
C ASP A 462 -7.56 -12.44 -8.48
N THR A 463 -6.23 -12.38 -8.34
CA THR A 463 -5.47 -13.16 -7.34
C THR A 463 -5.59 -12.53 -5.94
N GLU A 464 -6.53 -12.97 -5.13
CA GLU A 464 -6.28 -13.87 -3.98
C GLU A 464 -5.02 -13.79 -3.09
N LEU A 465 -4.48 -12.63 -2.66
CA LEU A 465 -3.28 -12.61 -1.79
C LEU A 465 -3.63 -12.53 -0.29
N VAL A 466 -3.15 -13.46 0.54
CA VAL A 466 -3.43 -13.51 1.99
C VAL A 466 -2.22 -13.88 2.85
N PHE A 467 -2.25 -13.49 4.12
CA PHE A 467 -1.32 -13.95 5.15
C PHE A 467 -1.96 -13.91 6.55
N SER A 468 -1.32 -14.53 7.55
CA SER A 468 -1.78 -14.46 8.95
C SER A 468 -0.88 -13.54 9.78
N ALA A 469 -1.48 -12.76 10.68
CA ALA A 469 -0.76 -11.93 11.66
C ALA A 469 -1.50 -11.94 13.00
N SER A 470 -0.76 -11.78 14.09
CA SER A 470 -1.28 -11.60 15.45
C SER A 470 -1.43 -10.12 15.77
N ALA A 471 -2.38 -9.76 16.64
CA ALA A 471 -2.53 -8.39 17.12
C ALA A 471 -1.20 -7.88 17.72
N GLY A 472 -0.74 -6.72 17.26
CA GLY A 472 0.55 -6.15 17.65
C GLY A 472 1.72 -6.49 16.71
N ASP A 473 1.56 -7.44 15.78
CA ASP A 473 2.59 -7.75 14.79
C ASP A 473 2.79 -6.57 13.83
N ALA A 474 4.03 -6.30 13.46
CA ALA A 474 4.35 -5.38 12.38
C ALA A 474 4.02 -6.01 11.03
N ILE A 475 3.40 -5.24 10.14
CA ILE A 475 3.09 -5.62 8.76
C ILE A 475 3.75 -4.58 7.86
N ILE A 476 4.64 -5.03 6.97
CA ILE A 476 5.26 -4.18 5.95
C ILE A 476 5.17 -4.91 4.61
N LEU A 477 4.52 -4.25 3.65
CA LEU A 477 4.33 -4.77 2.29
C LEU A 477 4.95 -3.80 1.28
N TYR A 478 5.64 -4.37 0.29
CA TYR A 478 6.29 -3.67 -0.81
C TYR A 478 5.77 -4.25 -2.12
N LEU A 479 4.97 -3.47 -2.86
CA LEU A 479 4.48 -3.78 -4.19
C LEU A 479 5.28 -2.99 -5.24
N THR A 480 5.66 -3.63 -6.33
CA THR A 480 6.27 -2.98 -7.50
C THR A 480 5.86 -3.66 -8.81
N TRP A 481 6.10 -3.00 -9.94
CA TRP A 481 5.79 -3.54 -11.27
C TRP A 481 6.82 -3.20 -12.34
N ASP A 482 6.77 -3.92 -13.46
CA ASP A 482 7.74 -3.89 -14.57
C ASP A 482 7.65 -2.62 -15.45
N ALA A 483 7.76 -1.45 -14.81
CA ALA A 483 7.73 -0.14 -15.45
C ALA A 483 8.74 0.84 -14.83
N TRP A 484 9.85 0.34 -14.27
CA TRP A 484 10.92 1.20 -13.75
C TRP A 484 11.67 1.91 -14.90
N PRO A 485 12.26 3.10 -14.67
CA PRO A 485 12.34 3.82 -13.39
C PRO A 485 11.18 4.80 -13.14
N GLN A 486 10.35 5.09 -14.14
CA GLN A 486 9.24 6.04 -14.05
C GLN A 486 8.04 5.52 -14.83
N THR A 487 6.84 5.69 -14.31
CA THR A 487 5.62 5.11 -14.89
C THR A 487 4.42 6.04 -14.76
N SER A 488 3.48 5.92 -15.69
CA SER A 488 2.09 6.40 -15.55
C SER A 488 1.08 5.25 -15.44
N ASP A 489 1.55 4.00 -15.45
CA ASP A 489 0.75 2.86 -15.01
C ASP A 489 0.72 2.87 -13.49
N ASP A 490 -0.49 2.86 -12.95
CA ASP A 490 -0.81 3.35 -11.62
C ASP A 490 -1.61 2.27 -10.89
N TYR A 491 -0.97 1.69 -9.88
CA TYR A 491 -1.54 0.63 -9.06
C TYR A 491 -1.69 1.12 -7.63
N ASP A 492 -2.78 0.73 -6.98
CA ASP A 492 -3.03 1.00 -5.57
C ASP A 492 -2.95 -0.31 -4.77
N LEU A 493 -2.41 -0.24 -3.55
CA LEU A 493 -2.27 -1.36 -2.63
C LEU A 493 -3.22 -1.22 -1.43
N TYR A 494 -4.00 -2.24 -1.16
CA TYR A 494 -4.97 -2.26 -0.06
C TYR A 494 -4.77 -3.48 0.85
N LEU A 495 -4.81 -3.25 2.16
CA LEU A 495 -4.71 -4.28 3.18
C LEU A 495 -5.99 -4.33 4.01
N TYR A 496 -6.72 -5.43 3.88
CA TYR A 496 -7.93 -5.70 4.66
C TYR A 496 -7.63 -6.62 5.84
N GLY A 497 -8.20 -6.29 6.99
CA GLY A 497 -8.13 -7.10 8.19
C GLY A 497 -9.08 -8.30 8.17
N PRO A 498 -8.99 -9.18 9.18
CA PRO A 498 -9.83 -10.38 9.30
C PRO A 498 -11.34 -10.11 9.26
N GLY A 499 -11.77 -8.96 9.83
CA GLY A 499 -13.18 -8.53 9.83
C GLY A 499 -13.69 -7.95 8.51
N GLY A 500 -12.81 -7.77 7.51
CA GLY A 500 -13.14 -7.10 6.24
C GLY A 500 -12.93 -5.58 6.25
N ASP A 501 -12.48 -5.01 7.38
CA ASP A 501 -12.15 -3.59 7.48
C ASP A 501 -10.85 -3.28 6.71
N LEU A 502 -10.79 -2.12 6.04
CA LEU A 502 -9.55 -1.61 5.46
C LEU A 502 -8.62 -1.10 6.59
N VAL A 503 -7.44 -1.71 6.71
CA VAL A 503 -6.47 -1.44 7.79
C VAL A 503 -5.37 -0.49 7.35
N ALA A 504 -4.88 -0.65 6.12
CA ALA A 504 -3.88 0.21 5.51
C ALA A 504 -4.09 0.25 3.99
N SER A 505 -3.67 1.33 3.35
CA SER A 505 -3.69 1.45 1.91
C SER A 505 -2.62 2.41 1.44
N SER A 506 -2.09 2.18 0.25
CA SER A 506 -1.26 3.13 -0.48
C SER A 506 -1.89 3.35 -1.84
N THR A 507 -2.20 4.60 -2.12
CA THR A 507 -2.89 5.04 -3.35
C THR A 507 -2.13 6.23 -3.95
N LYS A 508 -0.80 6.13 -3.93
CA LYS A 508 0.10 7.19 -4.39
C LYS A 508 -0.09 7.30 -5.89
N THR A 509 -0.11 8.51 -6.43
CA THR A 509 -0.27 8.68 -7.88
C THR A 509 1.03 8.30 -8.59
N GLN A 510 0.92 7.54 -9.68
CA GLN A 510 1.96 7.46 -10.71
C GLN A 510 1.48 8.19 -11.96
N GLY A 511 1.93 9.44 -12.12
CA GLY A 511 1.53 10.36 -13.20
C GLY A 511 2.46 10.36 -14.41
N GLY A 512 3.56 9.60 -14.37
CA GLY A 512 4.54 9.48 -15.44
C GLY A 512 5.98 9.76 -15.01
N THR A 513 6.18 10.30 -13.81
CA THR A 513 7.50 10.72 -13.31
C THR A 513 7.91 10.01 -12.01
N GLU A 514 7.01 9.22 -11.45
CA GLU A 514 7.15 8.54 -10.17
C GLU A 514 7.59 7.09 -10.38
N GLU A 515 8.27 6.56 -9.37
CA GLU A 515 8.71 5.16 -9.37
C GLU A 515 7.50 4.20 -9.29
N PRO A 516 7.53 3.04 -9.97
CA PRO A 516 6.43 2.06 -10.02
C PRO A 516 6.33 1.24 -8.72
N THR A 517 5.96 1.88 -7.62
CA THR A 517 5.95 1.26 -6.29
C THR A 517 4.81 1.74 -5.41
N GLU A 518 4.20 0.78 -4.70
CA GLU A 518 3.37 1.04 -3.54
C GLU A 518 3.92 0.34 -2.30
N SER A 519 3.76 0.94 -1.12
CA SER A 519 4.13 0.31 0.13
C SER A 519 3.20 0.71 1.26
N VAL A 520 2.97 -0.24 2.18
CA VAL A 520 2.24 0.03 3.41
C VAL A 520 2.99 -0.53 4.61
N SER A 521 3.06 0.25 5.67
CA SER A 521 3.56 -0.17 6.98
C SER A 521 2.49 0.04 8.04
N THR A 522 2.19 -0.98 8.84
CA THR A 522 1.20 -0.87 9.91
C THR A 522 1.44 -1.89 11.01
N THR A 523 0.67 -1.79 12.08
CA THR A 523 0.60 -2.81 13.13
C THR A 523 -0.75 -3.49 13.04
N ALA A 524 -0.76 -4.82 13.04
CA ALA A 524 -1.96 -5.62 13.03
C ALA A 524 -2.90 -5.24 14.20
N PRO A 525 -4.10 -4.65 13.96
CA PRO A 525 -5.01 -4.28 15.03
C PRO A 525 -5.67 -5.50 15.70
N GLN A 526 -5.77 -6.62 14.98
CA GLN A 526 -6.40 -7.84 15.46
C GLN A 526 -5.69 -9.07 14.89
N SER A 527 -5.74 -10.19 15.61
CA SER A 527 -5.21 -11.46 15.11
C SER A 527 -6.13 -12.06 14.04
N GLY A 528 -5.56 -12.63 12.99
CA GLY A 528 -6.29 -13.41 11.99
C GLY A 528 -5.68 -13.32 10.60
N THR A 529 -6.48 -13.67 9.59
CA THR A 529 -6.09 -13.62 8.18
C THR A 529 -6.32 -12.24 7.59
N TYR A 530 -5.26 -11.66 7.05
CA TYR A 530 -5.27 -10.40 6.30
C TYR A 530 -5.33 -10.70 4.81
N ARG A 531 -5.99 -9.83 4.06
CA ARG A 531 -6.10 -9.91 2.60
C ARG A 531 -5.43 -8.70 1.96
N VAL A 532 -4.54 -8.96 1.03
CA VAL A 532 -3.92 -7.95 0.18
C VAL A 532 -4.71 -7.89 -1.12
N ARG A 533 -5.12 -6.69 -1.52
CA ARG A 533 -5.83 -6.42 -2.77
C ARG A 533 -5.07 -5.35 -3.53
N ILE A 534 -4.91 -5.56 -4.83
CA ILE A 534 -4.19 -4.65 -5.71
C ILE A 534 -5.17 -4.18 -6.77
N GLN A 535 -5.23 -2.87 -6.97
CA GLN A 535 -6.16 -2.24 -7.89
C GLN A 535 -5.37 -1.54 -8.99
N ARG A 536 -5.76 -1.70 -10.26
CA ARG A 536 -5.16 -0.92 -11.37
C ARG A 536 -5.95 0.37 -11.54
N ALA A 537 -5.52 1.43 -10.87
CA ALA A 537 -6.17 2.74 -10.91
C ALA A 537 -6.16 3.34 -12.33
N ALA A 538 -5.01 3.27 -13.01
CA ALA A 538 -4.88 3.70 -14.41
C ALA A 538 -3.75 2.95 -15.15
N GLY A 539 -3.69 3.13 -16.47
CA GLY A 539 -2.64 2.58 -17.32
C GLY A 539 -2.84 1.11 -17.74
N SER A 540 -1.74 0.48 -18.12
CA SER A 540 -1.68 -0.86 -18.72
C SER A 540 -1.46 -1.95 -17.66
N SER A 541 -1.91 -3.18 -17.95
CA SER A 541 -1.54 -4.35 -17.15
C SER A 541 -0.04 -4.58 -17.17
N ARG A 542 0.53 -4.89 -16.00
CA ARG A 542 1.95 -5.09 -15.76
C ARG A 542 2.21 -6.38 -14.99
N ARG A 543 3.45 -6.86 -15.02
CA ARG A 543 3.90 -7.90 -14.09
C ARG A 543 4.20 -7.23 -12.75
N LEU A 544 3.72 -7.84 -11.68
CA LEU A 544 3.78 -7.32 -10.33
C LEU A 544 4.67 -8.22 -9.47
N GLU A 545 5.38 -7.61 -8.53
CA GLU A 545 6.07 -8.29 -7.43
C GLU A 545 5.65 -7.70 -6.09
N LEU A 546 5.32 -8.57 -5.14
CA LEU A 546 4.93 -8.22 -3.79
C LEU A 546 5.82 -8.95 -2.78
N PHE A 547 6.53 -8.18 -1.96
CA PHE A 547 7.23 -8.68 -0.79
C PHE A 547 6.46 -8.34 0.49
N SER A 548 6.36 -9.29 1.40
CA SER A 548 6.11 -9.05 2.82
C SER A 548 7.41 -9.21 3.59
N ILE A 549 7.72 -8.24 4.45
CA ILE A 549 8.95 -8.31 5.25
C ILE A 549 8.85 -9.38 6.33
N TYR A 550 7.66 -9.60 6.89
CA TYR A 550 7.50 -10.43 8.09
C TYR A 550 6.61 -11.65 7.88
N GLN A 551 5.56 -11.54 7.07
CA GLN A 551 4.54 -12.59 6.98
C GLN A 551 4.70 -13.44 5.72
N GLU A 552 4.51 -14.75 5.86
CA GLU A 552 4.43 -15.65 4.71
C GLU A 552 3.14 -15.40 3.92
N ILE A 553 3.28 -15.21 2.60
CA ILE A 553 2.16 -14.89 1.71
C ILE A 553 1.64 -16.16 1.03
N THR A 554 0.33 -16.20 0.77
CA THR A 554 -0.31 -17.23 -0.05
C THR A 554 -1.19 -16.58 -1.13
N PRO A 555 -1.12 -17.04 -2.39
CA PRO A 555 -0.09 -17.91 -2.95
C PRO A 555 1.30 -17.25 -2.90
N ARG A 556 2.35 -18.05 -2.72
CA ARG A 556 3.75 -17.60 -2.82
C ARG A 556 4.36 -17.98 -4.15
N VAL A 557 5.32 -17.19 -4.60
CA VAL A 557 6.20 -17.50 -5.73
C VAL A 557 7.64 -17.30 -5.25
N SER A 558 8.43 -18.36 -5.21
CA SER A 558 9.81 -18.30 -4.70
C SER A 558 10.83 -17.91 -5.76
N SER A 559 10.49 -18.00 -7.05
CA SER A 559 11.33 -17.43 -8.11
C SER A 559 11.36 -15.91 -7.98
N SER A 560 12.49 -15.30 -8.33
CA SER A 560 12.72 -13.85 -8.28
C SER A 560 12.66 -13.23 -6.86
N SER A 561 12.55 -14.02 -5.78
CA SER A 561 12.44 -13.51 -4.40
C SER A 561 13.78 -13.02 -3.81
N ILE A 562 14.62 -12.36 -4.63
CA ILE A 562 15.97 -11.90 -4.30
C ILE A 562 15.95 -10.37 -4.26
N PRO A 563 15.95 -9.73 -3.08
CA PRO A 563 15.92 -8.28 -2.98
C PRO A 563 17.22 -7.65 -3.48
N ALA A 564 17.16 -6.36 -3.79
CA ALA A 564 18.35 -5.64 -4.23
C ALA A 564 19.38 -5.52 -3.09
N PRO A 565 20.70 -5.52 -3.39
CA PRO A 565 21.31 -5.77 -4.70
C PRO A 565 21.66 -7.25 -4.97
N GLY A 566 21.04 -8.25 -4.31
CA GLY A 566 21.33 -9.68 -4.56
C GLY A 566 20.96 -10.15 -5.96
N ASN A 567 20.13 -9.38 -6.65
CA ASN A 567 19.74 -9.57 -8.04
C ASN A 567 20.72 -8.94 -9.05
N LEU A 568 21.80 -8.30 -8.59
CA LEU A 568 22.86 -7.76 -9.44
C LEU A 568 23.79 -8.89 -9.92
N GLU A 569 23.97 -9.02 -11.24
CA GLU A 569 24.88 -10.02 -11.84
C GLU A 569 26.33 -9.92 -11.32
N ASP A 570 26.79 -8.70 -11.03
CA ASP A 570 28.15 -8.43 -10.55
C ASP A 570 28.36 -8.80 -9.06
N ALA A 571 27.28 -9.07 -8.31
CA ALA A 571 27.36 -9.41 -6.89
C ALA A 571 27.49 -10.93 -6.70
N LEU A 572 28.39 -11.35 -5.81
CA LEU A 572 28.46 -12.74 -5.36
C LEU A 572 27.33 -12.99 -4.35
N THR A 573 26.30 -13.71 -4.77
CA THR A 573 25.05 -13.93 -4.03
C THR A 573 24.83 -15.39 -3.66
#